data_AF-A0A0F9GBX9-F1
#
_entry.id   AF-A0A0F9GBX9-F1
#
_cell.length_a   1.000
_cell.length_b   1.000
_cell.length_c   1.000
_cell.angle_alpha   90.00
_cell.angle_beta   90.00
_cell.angle_gamma   90.00
#
_symmetry.space_group_name_H-M   'P 1'
#
loop_
_entity.id
_entity.type
_entity.pdbx_description
1 polymer ?
#
loop_
_entity_poly.entity_id
_entity_poly.type
_entity_poly.pdbx_seq_one_letter_code
_entity_poly.pdbx_strand_id
1 'polypeptide(L)'
;MAKLASSSYVGNGIDDRSITGVGFQPTWVLIKGNAAKYVWHKTPRFSGLESQRYSGVTSGIDQIQAFEADGFQLGLNVDVNSDGTTYFHQALLDGGDSDLDETLYTGDGNDDRSVTGAGFAPLFALVFSDDETGSETYFRTASMTAGESQSVIVAEAELNGIQDLEADGIQVGTLGGVNADTKLYAFIAIKDTNSADEGQYTGDGNDDRSISGVGFQPTWVCTKRDNASNFSQRMKMGVNTGDVSFHVGSSANAPPNHCYSLPLATGRIGP
;
A
#
# COMPACT_ATOMS: atom_id res chain seq x y z
N MET A 1 -16.88 -3.12 -9.34
CA MET A 1 -15.40 -3.13 -9.49
C MET A 1 -14.84 -2.22 -8.43
N ALA A 2 -13.68 -2.54 -7.89
CA ALA A 2 -12.95 -1.69 -6.97
C ALA A 2 -12.86 -0.26 -7.52
N LYS A 3 -13.12 0.72 -6.67
CA LYS A 3 -13.01 2.13 -7.02
C LYS A 3 -11.72 2.69 -6.47
N LEU A 4 -11.09 3.56 -7.25
CA LEU A 4 -9.84 4.22 -6.90
C LEU A 4 -9.99 5.72 -7.14
N ALA A 5 -9.73 6.53 -6.12
CA ALA A 5 -9.73 7.99 -6.22
C ALA A 5 -8.45 8.56 -5.60
N SER A 6 -7.75 9.40 -6.36
CA SER A 6 -6.56 10.10 -5.91
C SER A 6 -6.82 11.60 -5.93
N SER A 7 -6.43 12.32 -4.87
CA SER A 7 -6.43 13.79 -4.87
C SER A 7 -5.35 14.31 -3.91
N SER A 8 -5.26 15.63 -3.79
CA SER A 8 -4.40 16.31 -2.82
C SER A 8 -5.19 17.33 -2.01
N TYR A 9 -4.68 17.64 -0.82
CA TYR A 9 -5.19 18.72 0.01
C TYR A 9 -4.03 19.44 0.70
N VAL A 10 -4.24 20.70 1.05
CA VAL A 10 -3.30 21.45 1.89
C VAL A 10 -3.76 21.34 3.33
N GLY A 11 -2.88 20.85 4.22
CA GLY A 11 -3.13 20.79 5.65
C GLY A 11 -3.36 22.18 6.22
N ASN A 12 -4.20 22.28 7.24
CA ASN A 12 -4.60 23.55 7.86
C ASN A 12 -4.47 23.52 9.39
N GLY A 13 -3.97 22.42 9.98
CA GLY A 13 -3.82 22.27 11.43
C GLY A 13 -5.14 22.39 12.20
N ILE A 14 -6.29 22.09 11.57
CA ILE A 14 -7.59 22.06 12.23
C ILE A 14 -8.00 20.59 12.36
N ASP A 15 -8.32 20.20 13.59
CA ASP A 15 -8.79 18.86 13.95
C ASP A 15 -10.17 18.54 13.36
N ASP A 16 -10.53 17.27 13.32
CA ASP A 16 -11.83 16.77 12.85
C ASP A 16 -12.20 17.24 11.44
N ARG A 17 -11.21 17.36 10.55
CA ARG A 17 -11.40 17.91 9.20
C ARG A 17 -11.83 16.84 8.21
N SER A 18 -13.04 17.01 7.66
CA SER A 18 -13.51 16.22 6.52
C SER A 18 -12.76 16.57 5.23
N ILE A 19 -12.27 15.54 4.54
CA ILE A 19 -11.79 15.58 3.16
C ILE A 19 -12.88 14.95 2.29
N THR A 20 -13.59 15.79 1.53
CA THR A 20 -14.73 15.40 0.69
C THR A 20 -14.38 15.40 -0.80
N GLY A 21 -15.32 14.99 -1.66
CA GLY A 21 -15.12 14.91 -3.11
C GLY A 21 -14.43 13.63 -3.58
N VAL A 22 -14.36 12.60 -2.73
CA VAL A 22 -13.85 11.27 -3.11
C VAL A 22 -14.84 10.54 -4.02
N GLY A 23 -16.14 10.81 -3.87
CA GLY A 23 -17.23 10.21 -4.65
C GLY A 23 -17.76 8.89 -4.09
N PHE A 24 -17.23 8.43 -2.95
CA PHE A 24 -17.65 7.23 -2.24
C PHE A 24 -17.08 7.20 -0.81
N GLN A 25 -17.67 6.37 0.06
CA GLN A 25 -17.08 6.03 1.36
C GLN A 25 -15.96 5.00 1.15
N PRO A 26 -14.70 5.33 1.44
CA PRO A 26 -13.59 4.40 1.22
C PRO A 26 -13.54 3.31 2.29
N THR A 27 -12.92 2.18 1.92
CA THR A 27 -12.55 1.08 2.81
C THR A 27 -11.04 0.93 2.92
N TRP A 28 -10.26 1.75 2.22
CA TRP A 28 -8.83 1.90 2.46
C TRP A 28 -8.39 3.28 2.02
N VAL A 29 -7.71 4.00 2.92
CA VAL A 29 -7.10 5.30 2.60
C VAL A 29 -5.64 5.25 2.94
N LEU A 30 -4.79 5.76 2.04
CA LEU A 30 -3.37 6.02 2.26
C LEU A 30 -3.11 7.52 2.08
N ILE A 31 -2.26 8.10 2.94
CA ILE A 31 -1.90 9.52 2.92
C ILE A 31 -0.38 9.67 3.01
N LYS A 32 0.17 10.55 2.17
CA LYS A 32 1.58 10.95 2.21
C LYS A 32 1.73 12.46 2.05
N GLY A 33 2.40 13.09 3.01
CA GLY A 33 2.77 14.50 2.91
C GLY A 33 3.91 14.73 1.92
N ASN A 34 3.87 15.85 1.20
CA ASN A 34 4.96 16.36 0.37
C ASN A 34 6.09 16.99 1.21
N ALA A 35 6.54 16.25 2.21
CA ALA A 35 7.54 16.65 3.19
C ALA A 35 8.11 15.37 3.84
N ALA A 36 9.00 15.54 4.83
CA ALA A 36 9.57 14.45 5.61
C ALA A 36 8.53 13.78 6.55
N LYS A 37 7.49 13.17 5.98
CA LYS A 37 6.31 12.57 6.62
C LYS A 37 6.13 11.13 6.18
N TYR A 38 5.79 10.22 7.10
CA TYR A 38 5.53 8.82 6.76
C TYR A 38 4.24 8.65 5.96
N VAL A 39 4.11 7.51 5.27
CA VAL A 39 2.80 7.08 4.76
C VAL A 39 1.98 6.57 5.94
N TRP A 40 0.76 7.09 6.07
CA TRP A 40 -0.24 6.61 7.01
C TRP A 40 -1.40 6.00 6.23
N HIS A 41 -1.93 4.87 6.68
CA HIS A 41 -3.12 4.26 6.09
C HIS A 41 -4.13 3.81 7.14
N LYS A 42 -5.36 3.64 6.70
CA LYS A 42 -6.45 3.11 7.53
C LYS A 42 -7.33 2.17 6.72
N THR A 43 -7.81 1.12 7.38
CA THR A 43 -8.85 0.21 6.92
C THR A 43 -9.95 0.07 7.99
N PRO A 44 -11.14 -0.47 7.67
CA PRO A 44 -12.25 -0.62 8.61
C PRO A 44 -11.96 -1.61 9.76
N ARG A 45 -10.99 -2.51 9.58
CA ARG A 45 -10.87 -3.69 10.45
C ARG A 45 -10.17 -3.43 11.78
N PHE A 46 -9.29 -2.43 11.87
CA PHE A 46 -8.81 -1.91 13.16
C PHE A 46 -9.70 -0.75 13.61
N SER A 47 -10.87 -1.12 14.16
CA SER A 47 -11.92 -0.17 14.57
C SER A 47 -11.40 0.84 15.59
N GLY A 48 -11.66 2.13 15.38
CA GLY A 48 -11.22 3.22 16.26
C GLY A 48 -10.57 4.35 15.47
N LEU A 49 -9.84 5.22 16.17
CA LEU A 49 -9.10 6.36 15.59
C LEU A 49 -7.71 5.96 15.09
N GLU A 50 -7.39 4.67 15.11
CA GLU A 50 -6.07 4.17 14.78
C GLU A 50 -5.82 4.22 13.28
N SER A 51 -4.66 4.72 12.92
CA SER A 51 -4.05 4.65 11.60
C SER A 51 -2.72 3.93 11.73
N GLN A 52 -2.30 3.28 10.66
CA GLN A 52 -1.10 2.46 10.66
C GLN A 52 -0.03 3.02 9.72
N ARG A 53 1.22 2.64 10.04
CA ARG A 53 2.37 2.80 9.15
C ARG A 53 2.86 1.42 8.75
N TYR A 54 3.59 1.38 7.64
CA TYR A 54 4.15 0.15 7.11
C TYR A 54 5.43 -0.36 7.79
N SER A 55 6.07 0.48 8.59
CA SER A 55 7.20 0.09 9.45
C SER A 55 6.63 -0.43 10.76
N GLY A 56 7.09 -1.58 11.28
CA GLY A 56 6.56 -2.25 12.49
C GLY A 56 6.69 -1.47 13.80
N VAL A 57 5.98 -0.35 13.85
CA VAL A 57 5.87 0.61 14.94
C VAL A 57 4.42 0.77 15.31
N THR A 58 4.18 1.29 16.50
CA THR A 58 2.84 1.43 17.03
C THR A 58 1.94 2.32 16.18
N SER A 59 0.68 1.93 16.06
CA SER A 59 -0.39 2.67 15.42
C SER A 59 -0.48 4.06 16.01
N GLY A 60 -0.82 5.01 15.16
CA GLY A 60 -1.08 6.38 15.55
C GLY A 60 -2.56 6.55 15.79
N ILE A 61 -2.92 7.38 16.75
CA ILE A 61 -4.25 7.98 16.81
C ILE A 61 -4.20 9.34 16.13
N ASP A 62 -5.36 9.81 15.67
CA ASP A 62 -5.56 11.18 15.21
C ASP A 62 -4.96 11.53 13.83
N GLN A 63 -4.63 10.52 13.01
CA GLN A 63 -4.29 10.75 11.60
C GLN A 63 -5.55 10.68 10.73
N ILE A 64 -6.04 9.47 10.44
CA ILE A 64 -7.30 9.23 9.73
C ILE A 64 -8.30 8.75 10.77
N GLN A 65 -9.31 9.57 11.07
CA GLN A 65 -10.22 9.34 12.19
C GLN A 65 -11.44 8.53 11.78
N ALA A 66 -11.99 8.78 10.59
CA ALA A 66 -13.23 8.16 10.13
C ALA A 66 -13.30 8.05 8.60
N PHE A 67 -14.08 7.07 8.11
CA PHE A 67 -14.56 7.06 6.73
C PHE A 67 -15.92 7.70 6.66
N GLU A 68 -16.08 8.65 5.75
CA GLU A 68 -17.30 9.43 5.54
C GLU A 68 -17.95 9.06 4.21
N ALA A 69 -19.23 9.38 4.02
CA ALA A 69 -19.98 9.01 2.82
C ALA A 69 -19.33 9.46 1.50
N ASP A 70 -18.58 10.56 1.52
CA ASP A 70 -17.91 11.15 0.36
C ASP A 70 -16.40 11.39 0.62
N GLY A 71 -15.80 10.61 1.52
CA GLY A 71 -14.36 10.68 1.79
C GLY A 71 -13.97 10.21 3.19
N PHE A 72 -13.18 11.01 3.89
CA PHE A 72 -12.62 10.63 5.19
C PHE A 72 -12.33 11.85 6.06
N GLN A 73 -12.27 11.64 7.37
CA GLN A 73 -11.93 12.67 8.35
C GLN A 73 -10.47 12.56 8.79
N LEU A 74 -9.81 13.70 8.90
CA LEU A 74 -8.45 13.85 9.43
C LEU A 74 -8.47 14.44 10.83
N GLY A 75 -7.52 14.00 11.65
CA GLY A 75 -7.23 14.65 12.93
C GLY A 75 -6.21 15.79 12.84
N LEU A 76 -5.71 16.21 14.00
CA LEU A 76 -4.72 17.29 14.15
C LEU A 76 -3.29 16.84 13.84
N ASN A 77 -3.03 15.53 13.71
CA ASN A 77 -1.68 15.04 13.60
C ASN A 77 -0.92 15.62 12.38
N VAL A 78 0.25 16.19 12.66
CA VAL A 78 1.11 16.85 11.66
C VAL A 78 1.60 15.93 10.55
N ASP A 79 1.51 14.61 10.70
CA ASP A 79 1.87 13.68 9.64
C ASP A 79 0.82 13.57 8.54
N VAL A 80 -0.38 14.11 8.75
CA VAL A 80 -1.45 14.18 7.75
C VAL A 80 -2.09 15.56 7.60
N ASN A 81 -1.88 16.50 8.53
CA ASN A 81 -2.61 17.78 8.53
C ASN A 81 -1.79 19.00 9.02
N SER A 82 -0.47 19.00 8.80
CA SER A 82 0.35 20.17 9.12
C SER A 82 -0.02 21.37 8.25
N ASP A 83 -0.19 22.54 8.87
CA ASP A 83 -0.57 23.78 8.18
C ASP A 83 0.40 24.11 7.03
N GLY A 84 -0.14 24.48 5.87
CA GLY A 84 0.60 24.82 4.66
C GLY A 84 1.29 23.65 3.95
N THR A 85 1.25 22.43 4.49
CA THR A 85 1.84 21.24 3.84
C THR A 85 0.84 20.61 2.88
N THR A 86 1.27 20.31 1.65
CA THR A 86 0.43 19.55 0.70
C THR A 86 0.54 18.05 1.02
N TYR A 87 -0.59 17.37 1.07
CA TYR A 87 -0.71 15.93 1.23
C TYR A 87 -1.40 15.33 0.01
N PHE A 88 -0.99 14.12 -0.35
CA PHE A 88 -1.61 13.32 -1.40
C PHE A 88 -2.27 12.10 -0.75
N HIS A 89 -3.42 11.72 -1.27
CA HIS A 89 -4.12 10.54 -0.80
C HIS A 89 -4.57 9.63 -1.93
N GLN A 90 -4.66 8.35 -1.59
CA GLN A 90 -5.29 7.31 -2.39
C GLN A 90 -6.43 6.70 -1.58
N ALA A 91 -7.64 6.75 -2.11
CA ALA A 91 -8.83 6.16 -1.52
C ALA A 91 -9.29 4.99 -2.39
N LEU A 92 -9.55 3.85 -1.76
CA LEU A 92 -10.07 2.65 -2.38
C LEU A 92 -11.39 2.23 -1.73
N LEU A 93 -12.25 1.61 -2.52
CA LEU A 93 -13.47 0.94 -2.07
C LEU A 93 -13.61 -0.37 -2.81
N ASP A 94 -13.89 -1.47 -2.10
CA ASP A 94 -14.42 -2.68 -2.72
C ASP A 94 -15.81 -2.34 -3.30
N GLY A 95 -15.89 -2.32 -4.62
CA GLY A 95 -17.13 -1.99 -5.33
C GLY A 95 -18.12 -3.15 -5.40
N GLY A 96 -17.85 -4.27 -4.75
CA GLY A 96 -18.71 -5.45 -4.68
C GLY A 96 -18.52 -6.45 -5.81
N ASP A 97 -17.42 -6.36 -6.58
CA ASP A 97 -17.11 -7.29 -7.68
C ASP A 97 -16.10 -8.37 -7.28
N SER A 98 -15.76 -8.47 -5.99
CA SER A 98 -14.79 -9.43 -5.47
C SER A 98 -13.43 -9.28 -6.18
N ASP A 99 -12.94 -8.05 -6.24
CA ASP A 99 -11.65 -7.67 -6.85
C ASP A 99 -10.72 -6.91 -5.89
N LEU A 100 -11.24 -6.50 -4.72
CA LEU A 100 -10.49 -6.00 -3.57
C LEU A 100 -11.11 -6.62 -2.32
N ASP A 101 -10.31 -7.26 -1.48
CA ASP A 101 -10.75 -7.77 -0.18
C ASP A 101 -9.75 -7.40 0.91
N GLU A 102 -10.27 -7.27 2.14
CA GLU A 102 -9.46 -7.26 3.35
C GLU A 102 -9.91 -8.44 4.21
N THR A 103 -9.00 -9.33 4.61
CA THR A 103 -9.29 -10.48 5.47
C THR A 103 -8.41 -10.49 6.72
N LEU A 104 -9.02 -10.77 7.88
CA LEU A 104 -8.32 -10.93 9.16
C LEU A 104 -8.02 -12.39 9.42
N TYR A 105 -6.90 -12.62 10.09
CA TYR A 105 -6.56 -13.91 10.64
C TYR A 105 -5.67 -13.74 11.86
N THR A 106 -5.78 -14.67 12.80
CA THR A 106 -4.85 -14.79 13.91
C THR A 106 -3.73 -15.73 13.50
N GLY A 107 -2.50 -15.27 13.62
CA GLY A 107 -1.32 -16.06 13.37
C GLY A 107 -1.17 -17.20 14.37
N ASP A 108 -0.55 -18.28 13.93
CA ASP A 108 -0.37 -19.51 14.72
C ASP A 108 1.05 -20.07 14.65
N GLY A 109 1.97 -19.38 13.98
CA GLY A 109 3.37 -19.77 13.86
C GLY A 109 3.62 -21.04 13.04
N ASN A 110 2.61 -21.63 12.40
CA ASN A 110 2.75 -22.81 11.57
C ASN A 110 3.15 -22.43 10.14
N ASP A 111 4.04 -23.21 9.54
CA ASP A 111 4.43 -23.02 8.14
C ASP A 111 3.37 -23.55 7.17
N ASP A 112 3.42 -23.09 5.92
CA ASP A 112 2.57 -23.54 4.81
C ASP A 112 1.06 -23.48 5.13
N ARG A 113 0.62 -22.43 5.84
CA ARG A 113 -0.76 -22.28 6.27
C ARG A 113 -1.57 -21.47 5.25
N SER A 114 -2.62 -22.08 4.71
CA SER A 114 -3.63 -21.38 3.92
C SER A 114 -4.48 -20.46 4.81
N VAL A 115 -4.54 -19.19 4.44
CA VAL A 115 -5.45 -18.18 4.98
C VAL A 115 -6.47 -17.84 3.88
N THR A 116 -7.69 -18.35 4.06
CA THR A 116 -8.78 -18.19 3.10
C THR A 116 -9.72 -17.03 3.46
N GLY A 117 -10.53 -16.58 2.51
CA GLY A 117 -11.58 -15.57 2.74
C GLY A 117 -11.61 -14.43 1.73
N ALA A 118 -10.63 -14.37 0.81
CA ALA A 118 -10.58 -13.33 -0.22
C ALA A 118 -11.73 -13.45 -1.23
N GLY A 119 -12.24 -14.66 -1.48
CA GLY A 119 -13.25 -14.96 -2.49
C GLY A 119 -12.71 -15.06 -3.91
N PHE A 120 -11.40 -14.94 -4.10
CA PHE A 120 -10.71 -15.01 -5.40
C PHE A 120 -9.22 -15.31 -5.26
N ALA A 121 -8.59 -15.69 -6.38
CA ALA A 121 -7.14 -15.79 -6.49
C ALA A 121 -6.51 -14.39 -6.61
N PRO A 122 -5.68 -13.94 -5.65
CA PRO A 122 -5.07 -12.62 -5.72
C PRO A 122 -3.99 -12.55 -6.81
N LEU A 123 -3.86 -11.36 -7.41
CA LEU A 123 -2.69 -10.90 -8.17
C LEU A 123 -1.61 -10.35 -7.23
N PHE A 124 -2.08 -9.68 -6.18
CA PHE A 124 -1.28 -9.00 -5.18
C PHE A 124 -1.91 -9.21 -3.81
N ALA A 125 -1.08 -9.50 -2.82
CA ALA A 125 -1.47 -9.53 -1.41
C ALA A 125 -0.52 -8.68 -0.56
N LEU A 126 -1.05 -7.97 0.42
CA LEU A 126 -0.33 -7.16 1.39
C LEU A 126 -0.75 -7.55 2.81
N VAL A 127 0.16 -8.13 3.58
CA VAL A 127 -0.05 -8.50 4.99
C VAL A 127 0.54 -7.45 5.90
N PHE A 128 -0.26 -7.01 6.87
CA PHE A 128 0.17 -6.16 7.97
C PHE A 128 -0.49 -6.65 9.26
N SER A 129 0.22 -6.51 10.37
CA SER A 129 -0.31 -6.95 11.66
C SER A 129 -1.16 -5.88 12.32
N ASP A 130 -1.89 -6.29 13.36
CA ASP A 130 -2.25 -5.38 14.42
C ASP A 130 -0.99 -4.88 15.14
N ASP A 131 -1.17 -3.73 15.77
CA ASP A 131 -0.13 -2.92 16.37
C ASP A 131 0.73 -3.67 17.40
N GLU A 132 1.91 -4.12 16.98
CA GLU A 132 3.01 -4.30 17.93
C GLU A 132 4.36 -3.98 17.30
N THR A 133 5.29 -3.58 18.16
CA THR A 133 6.68 -3.30 17.78
C THR A 133 7.32 -4.55 17.14
N GLY A 134 7.87 -4.41 15.94
CA GLY A 134 8.66 -5.45 15.28
C GLY A 134 7.96 -6.24 14.16
N SER A 135 6.74 -5.88 13.75
CA SER A 135 6.06 -6.51 12.60
C SER A 135 6.06 -5.61 11.38
N GLU A 136 6.88 -5.94 10.38
CA GLU A 136 6.90 -5.24 9.10
C GLU A 136 5.71 -5.66 8.23
N THR A 137 5.32 -4.80 7.28
CA THR A 137 4.33 -5.13 6.26
C THR A 137 4.99 -5.86 5.08
N TYR A 138 4.47 -7.03 4.72
CA TYR A 138 4.95 -7.84 3.60
C TYR A 138 3.95 -7.86 2.45
N PHE A 139 4.44 -7.95 1.23
CA PHE A 139 3.61 -8.17 0.05
C PHE A 139 4.15 -9.30 -0.82
N ARG A 140 3.27 -9.86 -1.64
CA ARG A 140 3.60 -10.81 -2.70
C ARG A 140 2.81 -10.49 -3.96
N THR A 141 3.46 -10.62 -5.12
CA THR A 141 2.82 -10.65 -6.44
C THR A 141 3.01 -12.01 -7.10
N ALA A 142 2.22 -12.31 -8.14
CA ALA A 142 2.30 -13.59 -8.85
C ALA A 142 3.65 -13.82 -9.56
N SER A 143 4.36 -12.77 -9.99
CA SER A 143 5.67 -12.87 -10.66
C SER A 143 6.87 -13.06 -9.73
N MET A 144 6.69 -12.96 -8.40
CA MET A 144 7.76 -13.23 -7.45
C MET A 144 8.11 -14.72 -7.41
N THR A 145 9.39 -15.02 -7.13
CA THR A 145 9.84 -16.41 -6.92
C THR A 145 8.95 -17.12 -5.89
N ALA A 146 8.66 -18.40 -6.11
CA ALA A 146 7.85 -19.20 -5.20
C ALA A 146 8.42 -19.18 -3.76
N GLY A 147 7.56 -18.97 -2.76
CA GLY A 147 7.95 -18.95 -1.34
C GLY A 147 8.53 -17.64 -0.83
N GLU A 148 8.81 -16.67 -1.72
CA GLU A 148 9.35 -15.36 -1.34
C GLU A 148 8.25 -14.31 -1.16
N SER A 149 8.43 -13.44 -0.18
CA SER A 149 7.67 -12.20 -0.06
C SER A 149 8.62 -11.05 0.24
N GLN A 150 8.16 -9.82 0.01
CA GLN A 150 8.99 -8.66 0.23
C GLN A 150 8.37 -7.73 1.24
N SER A 151 9.21 -7.22 2.15
CA SER A 151 8.83 -6.11 3.00
C SER A 151 8.63 -4.85 2.15
N VAL A 152 7.56 -4.09 2.37
CA VAL A 152 7.37 -2.78 1.71
C VAL A 152 8.41 -1.75 2.16
N ILE A 153 9.11 -2.02 3.27
CA ILE A 153 10.20 -1.20 3.80
C ILE A 153 11.57 -1.70 3.29
N VAL A 154 12.58 -1.88 4.13
CA VAL A 154 13.99 -2.00 3.72
C VAL A 154 14.54 -3.43 3.58
N ALA A 155 13.71 -4.47 3.77
CA ALA A 155 14.18 -5.85 3.64
C ALA A 155 14.27 -6.31 2.16
N GLU A 156 15.15 -7.31 1.95
CA GLU A 156 15.22 -8.10 0.71
C GLU A 156 14.01 -9.02 0.57
N ALA A 157 13.93 -9.77 -0.53
CA ALA A 157 13.04 -10.92 -0.59
C ALA A 157 13.36 -11.90 0.56
N GLU A 158 12.33 -12.23 1.33
CA GLU A 158 12.40 -13.12 2.48
C GLU A 158 11.55 -14.36 2.21
N LEU A 159 12.11 -15.51 2.56
CA LEU A 159 11.40 -16.78 2.56
C LEU A 159 10.45 -16.87 3.75
N ASN A 160 9.45 -17.74 3.64
CA ASN A 160 8.49 -18.07 4.70
C ASN A 160 7.62 -16.88 5.16
N GLY A 161 7.53 -15.81 4.37
CA GLY A 161 6.52 -14.77 4.55
C GLY A 161 5.20 -15.17 3.88
N ILE A 162 4.73 -14.38 2.93
CA ILE A 162 3.64 -14.83 2.04
C ILE A 162 4.26 -15.80 1.02
N GLN A 163 3.89 -17.07 1.06
CA GLN A 163 4.52 -18.12 0.26
C GLN A 163 3.83 -18.35 -1.08
N ASP A 164 2.50 -18.21 -1.11
CA ASP A 164 1.70 -18.40 -2.32
C ASP A 164 0.44 -17.52 -2.36
N LEU A 165 -0.05 -17.27 -3.57
CA LEU A 165 -1.35 -16.63 -3.84
C LEU A 165 -2.32 -17.73 -4.26
N GLU A 166 -3.19 -18.13 -3.34
CA GLU A 166 -4.07 -19.28 -3.50
C GLU A 166 -5.41 -18.90 -4.15
N ALA A 167 -6.21 -19.89 -4.54
CA ALA A 167 -7.49 -19.66 -5.21
C ALA A 167 -8.53 -18.84 -4.39
N ASP A 168 -8.35 -18.76 -3.07
CA ASP A 168 -9.24 -18.06 -2.14
C ASP A 168 -8.45 -17.30 -1.05
N GLY A 169 -7.27 -16.77 -1.37
CA GLY A 169 -6.47 -16.01 -0.41
C GLY A 169 -4.97 -16.22 -0.57
N ILE A 170 -4.28 -16.48 0.54
CA ILE A 170 -2.82 -16.58 0.58
C ILE A 170 -2.37 -17.78 1.40
N GLN A 171 -1.18 -18.30 1.08
CA GLN A 171 -0.43 -19.17 1.98
C GLN A 171 0.60 -18.33 2.75
N VAL A 172 0.64 -18.46 4.07
CA VAL A 172 1.64 -17.82 4.94
C VAL A 172 2.57 -18.85 5.56
N GLY A 173 3.84 -18.48 5.68
CA GLY A 173 4.85 -19.29 6.36
C GLY A 173 5.05 -18.86 7.82
N THR A 174 6.26 -19.04 8.32
CA THR A 174 6.64 -18.79 9.72
C THR A 174 7.18 -17.38 10.03
N LEU A 175 7.27 -16.48 9.07
CA LEU A 175 7.84 -15.15 9.28
C LEU A 175 6.99 -14.31 10.24
N GLY A 176 7.63 -13.70 11.23
CA GLY A 176 6.93 -12.96 12.30
C GLY A 176 6.20 -11.69 11.85
N GLY A 177 6.44 -11.21 10.63
CA GLY A 177 5.67 -10.13 10.01
C GLY A 177 4.35 -10.59 9.37
N VAL A 178 4.11 -11.90 9.27
CA VAL A 178 2.90 -12.44 8.64
C VAL A 178 2.16 -13.51 9.45
N ASN A 179 2.82 -14.25 10.35
CA ASN A 179 2.15 -15.38 11.02
C ASN A 179 2.72 -15.70 12.42
N ALA A 180 3.17 -14.70 13.17
CA ALA A 180 3.53 -14.93 14.58
C ALA A 180 2.32 -15.46 15.38
N ASP A 181 2.55 -16.45 16.24
CA ASP A 181 1.50 -17.07 17.07
C ASP A 181 0.75 -16.04 17.92
N THR A 182 -0.57 -16.19 18.03
CA THR A 182 -1.52 -15.31 18.75
C THR A 182 -1.70 -13.89 18.22
N LYS A 183 -0.89 -13.47 17.24
CA LYS A 183 -0.91 -12.11 16.71
C LYS A 183 -2.00 -11.94 15.66
N LEU A 184 -2.72 -10.81 15.66
CA LEU A 184 -3.75 -10.55 14.66
C LEU A 184 -3.11 -9.91 13.43
N TYR A 185 -3.54 -10.35 12.26
CA TYR A 185 -3.11 -9.81 10.98
C TYR A 185 -4.32 -9.48 10.12
N ALA A 186 -4.15 -8.51 9.25
CA ALA A 186 -4.98 -8.31 8.09
C ALA A 186 -4.14 -8.56 6.83
N PHE A 187 -4.76 -9.14 5.80
CA PHE A 187 -4.24 -9.04 4.45
C PHE A 187 -5.22 -8.31 3.56
N ILE A 188 -4.69 -7.45 2.69
CA ILE A 188 -5.42 -6.88 1.57
C ILE A 188 -5.09 -7.71 0.33
N ALA A 189 -6.09 -8.19 -0.38
CA ALA A 189 -5.95 -8.88 -1.65
C ALA A 189 -6.54 -8.05 -2.79
N ILE A 190 -5.80 -7.97 -3.89
CA ILE A 190 -6.27 -7.36 -5.14
C ILE A 190 -6.24 -8.43 -6.22
N LYS A 191 -7.34 -8.57 -6.95
CA LYS A 191 -7.49 -9.53 -8.04
C LYS A 191 -6.91 -8.99 -9.34
N ASP A 192 -6.44 -9.90 -10.20
CA ASP A 192 -6.18 -9.59 -11.60
C ASP A 192 -7.47 -9.16 -12.30
N THR A 193 -7.51 -7.91 -12.73
CA THR A 193 -8.64 -7.27 -13.41
C THR A 193 -8.13 -6.32 -14.47
N ASN A 194 -8.99 -5.80 -15.34
CA ASN A 194 -8.60 -4.79 -16.34
C ASN A 194 -8.13 -3.44 -15.74
N SER A 195 -8.04 -3.32 -14.41
CA SER A 195 -7.65 -2.13 -13.66
C SER A 195 -6.48 -2.34 -12.70
N ALA A 196 -5.93 -3.54 -12.62
CA ALA A 196 -4.76 -3.87 -11.81
C ALA A 196 -3.86 -4.85 -12.58
N ASP A 197 -2.55 -4.62 -12.57
CA ASP A 197 -1.57 -5.47 -13.24
C ASP A 197 -0.25 -5.44 -12.46
N GLU A 198 0.57 -6.46 -12.65
CA GLU A 198 1.86 -6.61 -11.98
C GLU A 198 2.92 -7.15 -12.95
N GLY A 199 4.18 -6.93 -12.61
CA GLY A 199 5.26 -7.54 -13.37
C GLY A 199 6.64 -7.06 -12.94
N GLN A 200 7.63 -7.59 -13.64
CA GLN A 200 9.04 -7.31 -13.39
C GLN A 200 9.68 -6.62 -14.58
N TYR A 201 10.63 -5.75 -14.30
CA TYR A 201 11.49 -5.15 -15.33
C TYR A 201 12.93 -5.09 -14.84
N THR A 202 13.88 -5.39 -15.73
CA THR A 202 15.31 -5.22 -15.44
C THR A 202 15.69 -3.76 -15.63
N GLY A 203 16.20 -3.09 -14.59
CA GLY A 203 16.75 -1.73 -14.73
C GLY A 203 17.99 -1.71 -15.64
N ASP A 204 18.08 -0.70 -16.49
CA ASP A 204 19.19 -0.51 -17.45
C ASP A 204 20.05 0.73 -17.12
N GLY A 205 19.74 1.42 -16.02
CA GLY A 205 20.48 2.60 -15.56
C GLY A 205 20.27 3.86 -16.43
N ASN A 206 19.34 3.82 -17.39
CA ASN A 206 18.99 4.97 -18.22
C ASN A 206 17.78 5.70 -17.67
N ASP A 207 17.80 7.02 -17.78
CA ASP A 207 16.69 7.90 -17.45
C ASP A 207 16.27 8.67 -18.73
N ASP A 208 15.02 8.61 -19.22
CA ASP A 208 13.83 7.87 -18.75
C ASP A 208 13.68 6.48 -19.41
N ARG A 209 12.94 5.55 -18.78
CA ARG A 209 12.46 4.32 -19.41
C ARG A 209 10.94 4.17 -19.39
N SER A 210 10.36 3.89 -20.55
CA SER A 210 8.94 3.53 -20.66
C SER A 210 8.73 2.05 -20.35
N ILE A 211 7.84 1.77 -19.40
CA ILE A 211 7.28 0.45 -19.14
C ILE A 211 5.94 0.38 -19.85
N SER A 212 5.92 -0.36 -20.96
CA SER A 212 4.75 -0.63 -21.78
C SER A 212 4.17 -2.01 -21.47
N GLY A 213 2.91 -2.23 -21.80
CA GLY A 213 2.30 -3.57 -21.78
C GLY A 213 1.27 -3.79 -20.69
N VAL A 214 1.08 -2.81 -19.79
CA VAL A 214 0.08 -2.88 -18.69
C VAL A 214 -1.38 -2.79 -19.17
N GLY A 215 -1.64 -2.55 -20.46
CA GLY A 215 -2.98 -2.59 -21.04
C GLY A 215 -3.94 -1.44 -20.67
N PHE A 216 -3.63 -0.64 -19.65
CA PHE A 216 -4.40 0.53 -19.23
C PHE A 216 -3.48 1.71 -18.86
N GLN A 217 -4.10 2.86 -18.53
CA GLN A 217 -3.36 3.98 -17.95
C GLN A 217 -3.35 3.86 -16.43
N PRO A 218 -2.24 3.46 -15.78
CA PRO A 218 -2.20 3.43 -14.33
C PRO A 218 -2.34 4.85 -13.75
N THR A 219 -3.15 4.97 -12.71
CA THR A 219 -3.26 6.16 -11.85
C THR A 219 -2.59 5.96 -10.50
N TRP A 220 -2.10 4.75 -10.23
CA TRP A 220 -1.30 4.41 -9.07
C TRP A 220 -0.28 3.36 -9.50
N VAL A 221 1.00 3.60 -9.18
CA VAL A 221 2.09 2.68 -9.47
C VAL A 221 2.95 2.55 -8.23
N CYS A 222 3.27 1.30 -7.89
CA CYS A 222 4.27 0.97 -6.89
C CYS A 222 5.40 0.17 -7.54
N THR A 223 6.65 0.45 -7.16
CA THR A 223 7.82 -0.28 -7.65
C THR A 223 8.74 -0.61 -6.49
N LYS A 224 9.30 -1.81 -6.48
CA LYS A 224 10.34 -2.20 -5.53
C LYS A 224 11.40 -3.03 -6.26
N ARG A 225 12.65 -2.83 -5.89
CA ARG A 225 13.80 -3.54 -6.48
C ARG A 225 13.98 -4.88 -5.77
N ASP A 226 14.18 -5.94 -6.55
CA ASP A 226 14.18 -7.32 -6.07
C ASP A 226 15.53 -7.80 -5.46
N ASN A 227 16.66 -7.18 -5.80
CA ASN A 227 18.01 -7.72 -5.56
C ASN A 227 19.01 -6.71 -4.95
N ALA A 228 18.58 -5.79 -4.08
CA ALA A 228 19.53 -4.90 -3.42
C ALA A 228 19.04 -4.43 -2.05
N SER A 229 19.84 -4.77 -1.02
CA SER A 229 19.60 -4.33 0.35
C SER A 229 19.27 -2.84 0.44
N ASN A 230 18.24 -2.51 1.21
CA ASN A 230 17.86 -1.15 1.64
C ASN A 230 17.09 -0.27 0.63
N PHE A 231 16.20 -0.83 -0.20
CA PHE A 231 15.26 -0.04 -1.00
C PHE A 231 13.81 -0.23 -0.58
N SER A 232 13.22 0.79 0.05
CA SER A 232 11.77 0.84 0.27
C SER A 232 11.00 1.04 -1.02
N GLN A 233 9.78 0.50 -1.04
CA GLN A 233 8.87 0.62 -2.17
C GLN A 233 8.69 2.10 -2.53
N ARG A 234 8.69 2.37 -3.83
CA ARG A 234 8.37 3.66 -4.42
C ARG A 234 6.92 3.67 -4.82
N MET A 235 6.26 4.78 -4.57
CA MET A 235 4.86 4.98 -4.95
C MET A 235 4.71 6.28 -5.72
N LYS A 236 3.91 6.24 -6.79
CA LYS A 236 3.43 7.41 -7.51
C LYS A 236 1.92 7.33 -7.70
N MET A 237 1.25 8.42 -7.38
CA MET A 237 -0.18 8.62 -7.65
C MET A 237 -0.34 9.53 -8.87
N GLY A 238 -1.44 9.39 -9.60
CA GLY A 238 -1.76 10.18 -10.80
C GLY A 238 -1.84 11.68 -10.56
N VAL A 239 -2.03 12.07 -9.29
CA VAL A 239 -2.08 13.45 -8.82
C VAL A 239 -0.71 14.07 -8.56
N ASN A 240 0.35 13.27 -8.57
CA ASN A 240 1.72 13.77 -8.46
C ASN A 240 2.15 14.37 -9.80
N THR A 241 2.56 15.63 -9.79
CA THR A 241 3.09 16.33 -10.96
C THR A 241 4.60 16.15 -11.09
N GLY A 242 5.11 16.06 -12.32
CA GLY A 242 6.54 15.84 -12.57
C GLY A 242 7.04 14.54 -11.95
N ASP A 243 8.29 14.50 -11.53
CA ASP A 243 8.98 13.23 -11.17
C ASP A 243 8.84 12.89 -9.68
N VAL A 244 7.88 13.52 -9.02
CA VAL A 244 7.58 13.28 -7.61
C VAL A 244 7.08 11.85 -7.45
N SER A 245 7.79 11.12 -6.60
CA SER A 245 7.41 9.81 -6.08
C SER A 245 7.74 9.78 -4.58
N PHE A 246 7.18 8.82 -3.87
CA PHE A 246 7.33 8.71 -2.43
C PHE A 246 7.99 7.40 -2.03
N HIS A 247 8.75 7.44 -0.94
CA HIS A 247 9.04 6.23 -0.19
C HIS A 247 7.79 5.80 0.58
N VAL A 248 7.46 4.52 0.53
CA VAL A 248 6.39 3.94 1.36
C VAL A 248 6.88 3.69 2.79
N GLY A 249 8.13 3.21 2.92
CA GLY A 249 8.75 2.86 4.21
C GLY A 249 9.61 3.93 4.88
N SER A 250 9.61 5.17 4.39
CA SER A 250 10.44 6.25 4.93
C SER A 250 9.66 7.56 4.96
N SER A 251 10.00 8.44 5.90
CA SER A 251 9.44 9.79 5.93
C SER A 251 9.98 10.66 4.79
N ALA A 252 11.18 10.38 4.27
CA ALA A 252 11.77 11.11 3.17
C ALA A 252 10.90 11.00 1.90
N ASN A 253 10.85 12.08 1.13
CA ASN A 253 10.38 11.98 -0.25
C ASN A 253 11.42 11.20 -1.08
N ALA A 254 10.96 10.50 -2.12
CA ALA A 254 11.91 9.90 -3.04
C ALA A 254 12.70 11.03 -3.73
N PRO A 255 13.98 10.82 -4.07
CA PRO A 255 14.64 11.65 -5.05
C PRO A 255 13.79 11.77 -6.34
N PRO A 256 14.05 12.76 -7.19
CA PRO A 256 13.54 12.73 -8.55
C PRO A 256 13.92 11.42 -9.27
N ASN A 257 13.19 11.11 -10.35
CA ASN A 257 13.54 10.06 -11.32
C ASN A 257 13.30 8.61 -10.90
N HIS A 258 12.47 8.33 -9.88
CA HIS A 258 12.10 6.93 -9.56
C HIS A 258 10.79 6.50 -10.23
N CYS A 259 9.79 7.38 -10.33
CA CYS A 259 8.59 7.18 -11.16
C CYS A 259 8.26 8.52 -11.80
N TYR A 260 8.53 8.63 -13.10
CA TYR A 260 8.50 9.89 -13.86
C TYR A 260 7.07 10.32 -14.17
N SER A 261 6.32 9.49 -14.89
CA SER A 261 5.05 9.94 -15.43
C SER A 261 4.05 8.80 -15.66
N LEU A 262 2.77 9.15 -15.52
CA LEU A 262 1.60 8.32 -15.79
C LEU A 262 0.73 8.81 -16.97
N PRO A 263 1.24 9.37 -18.09
CA PRO A 263 0.41 9.62 -19.26
C PRO A 263 0.66 8.64 -20.41
N LEU A 264 -0.47 8.16 -20.96
CA LEU A 264 -0.72 7.36 -22.16
C LEU A 264 -0.04 5.98 -22.26
N ALA A 265 -0.71 4.95 -21.72
CA ALA A 265 -0.45 3.50 -21.92
C ALA A 265 0.99 3.01 -21.61
N THR A 266 1.85 3.90 -21.13
CA THR A 266 3.23 3.65 -20.75
C THR A 266 3.52 4.42 -19.47
N GLY A 267 3.83 3.72 -18.38
CA GLY A 267 4.40 4.37 -17.19
C GLY A 267 5.88 4.61 -17.43
N ARG A 268 6.42 5.77 -17.04
CA ARG A 268 7.88 5.99 -17.07
C ARG A 268 8.47 5.75 -15.69
N ILE A 269 9.45 4.86 -15.61
CA ILE A 269 10.23 4.57 -14.40
C ILE A 269 11.69 4.96 -14.71
N GLY A 270 12.33 5.66 -13.79
CA GLY A 270 13.78 5.86 -13.81
C GLY A 270 14.48 5.05 -12.70
N PRO A 271 15.81 5.16 -12.58
CA PRO A 271 16.64 4.28 -11.73
C PRO A 271 16.38 4.32 -10.21
#